data_AF-A0A8S1HLB1-F1
#
_entry.id   AF-A0A8S1HLB1-F1
#
_cell.length_a   1.000
_cell.length_b   1.000
_cell.length_c   1.000
_cell.angle_alpha   90.00
_cell.angle_beta   90.00
_cell.angle_gamma   90.00
#
_symmetry.space_group_name_H-M   'P 1'
#
loop_
_entity.id
_entity.type
_entity.pdbx_description
1 polymer ?
#
loop_
_entity_poly.entity_id
_entity_poly.type
_entity_poly.pdbx_seq_one_letter_code
_entity_poly.pdbx_strand_id
1 'polypeptide(L)'
;MEKLLSEELGLEDVEKCGRSAYETAQGKVFVKKGDNSDEGEKLVKGELESLRAIDRTGAIGCPKPLGLVKSGTGCALVTSYVDAKRSHTASAEFGRQLAEMHRDNADRLAKAEHDAKIVGKGENVLNGVKSFGFEVPTCCGRIPQDNEWTDDWPTFFIRQRLDSQLGRLMKKGDRELNELHDELVEKTAKLLKSRENVKPAVVHGDLWSGNWAQTDAGPVIYDPSSSYSDPEFEQGIMNMFGGFGRDFWTGYQKVLPFDADRDKRVLLYELYHNLNHWNHFGPSYRSSSIDLIHEILKC
;
A
#
# COMPACT_ATOMS: atom_id res chain seq x y z
N MET A 1 25.60 -13.89 -3.35
CA MET A 1 24.77 -12.91 -2.63
C MET A 1 25.63 -12.05 -1.75
N GLU A 2 26.41 -12.61 -0.81
CA GLU A 2 27.36 -11.86 0.03
C GLU A 2 28.24 -10.90 -0.79
N LYS A 3 28.90 -11.42 -1.83
CA LYS A 3 29.66 -10.59 -2.78
C LYS A 3 28.86 -9.44 -3.40
N LEU A 4 27.61 -9.67 -3.80
CA LEU A 4 26.75 -8.63 -4.41
C LEU A 4 26.34 -7.57 -3.37
N LEU A 5 26.05 -7.99 -2.14
CA LEU A 5 25.74 -7.09 -1.03
C LEU A 5 26.93 -6.18 -0.72
N SER A 6 28.15 -6.71 -0.75
CA SER A 6 29.36 -5.90 -0.58
C SER A 6 29.66 -4.99 -1.77
N GLU A 7 29.60 -5.51 -3.00
CA GLU A 7 29.99 -4.74 -4.20
C GLU A 7 28.96 -3.69 -4.61
N GLU A 8 27.66 -3.99 -4.53
CA GLU A 8 26.61 -3.09 -5.02
C GLU A 8 26.06 -2.16 -3.93
N LEU A 9 26.05 -2.59 -2.66
CA LEU A 9 25.50 -1.82 -1.55
C LEU A 9 26.55 -1.39 -0.52
N GLY A 10 27.82 -1.76 -0.69
CA GLY A 10 28.90 -1.37 0.22
C GLY A 10 28.80 -2.00 1.60
N LEU A 11 28.12 -3.14 1.74
CA LEU A 11 27.99 -3.84 3.02
C LEU A 11 29.27 -4.61 3.36
N GLU A 12 29.77 -4.44 4.57
CA GLU A 12 31.03 -5.03 5.03
C GLU A 12 30.76 -6.26 5.92
N ASP A 13 31.72 -7.19 5.99
CA ASP A 13 31.65 -8.41 6.82
C ASP A 13 30.35 -9.20 6.63
N VAL A 14 29.94 -9.38 5.37
CA VAL A 14 28.64 -9.98 5.03
C VAL A 14 28.66 -11.49 5.21
N GLU A 15 27.93 -11.99 6.22
CA GLU A 15 27.83 -13.41 6.52
C GLU A 15 26.37 -13.87 6.58
N LYS A 16 26.02 -14.94 5.86
CA LYS A 16 24.67 -15.49 5.91
C LYS A 16 24.35 -16.11 7.29
N CYS A 17 23.33 -15.59 7.97
CA CYS A 17 22.92 -16.06 9.30
C CYS A 17 21.48 -16.62 9.36
N GLY A 18 20.76 -16.67 8.22
CA GLY A 18 19.41 -17.23 8.14
C GLY A 18 18.97 -17.51 6.71
N ARG A 19 17.68 -17.87 6.52
CA ARG A 19 17.14 -18.18 5.18
C ARG A 19 17.30 -17.01 4.21
N SER A 20 16.96 -15.82 4.68
CA SER A 20 17.00 -14.55 3.96
C SER A 20 17.70 -13.45 4.76
N ALA A 21 18.49 -13.82 5.78
CA ALA A 21 19.13 -12.89 6.69
C ALA A 21 20.66 -13.00 6.61
N TYR A 22 21.33 -11.85 6.69
CA TYR A 22 22.78 -11.72 6.66
C TYR A 22 23.21 -10.76 7.78
N GLU A 23 24.23 -11.12 8.54
CA GLU A 23 24.93 -10.17 9.41
C GLU A 23 25.91 -9.35 8.57
N THR A 24 26.11 -8.09 8.94
CA THR A 24 27.07 -7.16 8.32
C THR A 24 27.65 -6.25 9.40
N ALA A 25 28.76 -5.57 9.13
CA ALA A 25 29.30 -4.56 10.04
C ALA A 25 28.32 -3.41 10.31
N GLN A 26 27.42 -3.13 9.37
CA GLN A 26 26.37 -2.10 9.46
C GLN A 26 25.09 -2.59 10.13
N GLY A 27 25.07 -3.85 10.61
CA GLY A 27 23.92 -4.50 11.23
C GLY A 27 23.27 -5.55 10.33
N LYS A 28 22.25 -6.22 10.87
CA LYS A 28 21.58 -7.33 10.18
C LYS A 28 20.70 -6.83 9.04
N VAL A 29 20.78 -7.50 7.89
CA VAL A 29 19.96 -7.20 6.70
C VAL A 29 19.07 -8.37 6.31
N PHE A 30 17.96 -8.06 5.65
CA PHE A 30 17.03 -9.01 5.04
C PHE A 30 17.07 -8.92 3.52
N VAL A 31 17.07 -10.07 2.85
CA VAL A 31 17.13 -10.18 1.38
C VAL A 31 15.89 -10.92 0.87
N LYS A 32 15.05 -10.21 0.12
CA LYS A 32 13.85 -10.73 -0.54
C LYS A 32 14.12 -10.88 -2.03
N LYS A 33 14.08 -12.11 -2.53
CA LYS A 33 14.36 -12.40 -3.95
C LYS A 33 13.09 -12.28 -4.79
N GLY A 34 13.18 -11.54 -5.89
CA GLY A 34 12.30 -11.70 -7.03
C GLY A 34 12.75 -12.89 -7.89
N ASP A 35 11.90 -13.33 -8.80
CA ASP A 35 12.34 -14.22 -9.88
C ASP A 35 13.07 -13.42 -10.99
N ASN A 36 13.49 -14.10 -12.04
CA ASN A 36 14.24 -13.52 -13.15
C ASN A 36 13.34 -12.95 -14.27
N SER A 37 12.04 -12.85 -14.04
CA SER A 37 11.11 -12.25 -15.00
C SER A 37 11.02 -10.73 -14.82
N ASP A 38 10.46 -10.05 -15.82
CA ASP A 38 10.13 -8.62 -15.73
C ASP A 38 9.15 -8.35 -14.58
N GLU A 39 8.24 -9.27 -14.30
CA GLU A 39 7.31 -9.21 -13.17
C GLU A 39 8.04 -9.33 -11.83
N GLY A 40 9.05 -10.20 -11.75
CA GLY A 40 9.91 -10.35 -10.57
C GLY A 40 10.70 -9.09 -10.27
N GLU A 41 11.23 -8.42 -11.31
CA GLU A 41 11.91 -7.13 -11.17
C GLU A 41 10.94 -6.01 -10.75
N LYS A 42 9.76 -5.93 -11.38
CA LYS A 42 8.71 -4.96 -11.00
C LYS A 42 8.28 -5.14 -9.55
N LEU A 43 8.14 -6.38 -9.08
CA LEU A 43 7.75 -6.69 -7.71
C LEU A 43 8.75 -6.10 -6.69
N VAL A 44 10.05 -6.44 -6.81
CA VAL A 44 11.05 -5.97 -5.85
C VAL A 44 11.33 -4.47 -5.96
N LYS A 45 11.24 -3.90 -7.17
CA LYS A 45 11.38 -2.45 -7.39
C LYS A 45 10.20 -1.69 -6.81
N GLY A 46 8.98 -2.14 -7.05
CA GLY A 46 7.77 -1.55 -6.50
C GLY A 46 7.79 -1.56 -4.97
N GLU A 47 8.19 -2.68 -4.37
CA GLU A 47 8.33 -2.79 -2.91
C GLU A 47 9.41 -1.87 -2.35
N LEU A 48 10.58 -1.74 -3.02
CA LEU A 48 11.61 -0.79 -2.62
C LEU A 48 11.08 0.65 -2.59
N GLU A 49 10.45 1.10 -3.67
CA GLU A 49 9.94 2.47 -3.75
C GLU A 49 8.77 2.70 -2.79
N SER A 50 7.98 1.68 -2.52
CA SER A 50 6.93 1.71 -1.49
C SER A 50 7.53 1.93 -0.09
N LEU A 51 8.55 1.14 0.28
CA LEU A 51 9.27 1.32 1.55
C LEU A 51 9.92 2.70 1.63
N ARG A 52 10.48 3.22 0.53
CA ARG A 52 11.04 4.58 0.48
C ARG A 52 9.97 5.64 0.71
N ALA A 53 8.79 5.49 0.10
CA ALA A 53 7.68 6.43 0.29
C ALA A 53 7.20 6.43 1.74
N ILE A 54 7.02 5.25 2.34
CA ILE A 54 6.65 5.10 3.76
C ILE A 54 7.73 5.71 4.66
N ASP A 55 9.00 5.35 4.48
CA ASP A 55 10.11 5.82 5.32
C ASP A 55 10.26 7.35 5.30
N ARG A 56 10.04 7.99 4.14
CA ARG A 56 10.10 9.46 3.98
C ARG A 56 9.04 10.21 4.79
N THR A 57 7.94 9.56 5.18
CA THR A 57 6.94 10.18 6.07
C THR A 57 7.46 10.32 7.49
N GLY A 58 8.35 9.42 7.93
CA GLY A 58 8.83 9.34 9.30
C GLY A 58 7.73 9.03 10.34
N ALA A 59 6.52 8.65 9.90
CA ALA A 59 5.35 8.52 10.76
C ALA A 59 5.23 7.13 11.42
N ILE A 60 5.60 6.08 10.68
CA ILE A 60 5.50 4.69 11.12
C ILE A 60 6.77 3.92 10.77
N GLY A 61 7.15 2.95 11.59
CA GLY A 61 8.31 2.10 11.33
C GLY A 61 8.11 1.23 10.08
N CYS A 62 9.16 1.09 9.27
CA CYS A 62 9.26 0.09 8.21
C CYS A 62 10.72 -0.38 8.06
N PRO A 63 10.98 -1.54 7.41
CA PRO A 63 12.34 -1.92 7.03
C PRO A 63 13.01 -0.80 6.21
N LYS A 64 14.23 -0.41 6.58
CA LYS A 64 14.98 0.60 5.84
C LYS A 64 15.35 0.06 4.45
N PRO A 65 14.95 0.74 3.36
CA PRO A 65 15.18 0.26 1.99
C PRO A 65 16.62 0.54 1.56
N LEU A 66 17.49 -0.47 1.62
CA LEU A 66 18.92 -0.31 1.30
C LEU A 66 19.16 -0.29 -0.22
N GLY A 67 18.43 -1.11 -0.98
CA GLY A 67 18.51 -1.09 -2.43
C GLY A 67 18.09 -2.39 -3.09
N LEU A 68 18.37 -2.49 -4.38
CA LEU A 68 18.26 -3.73 -5.15
C LEU A 68 19.66 -4.24 -5.46
N VAL A 69 19.79 -5.56 -5.50
CA VAL A 69 20.96 -6.22 -6.09
C VAL A 69 20.54 -7.09 -7.25
N LYS A 70 21.33 -7.09 -8.32
CA LYS A 70 21.06 -7.93 -9.50
C LYS A 70 22.06 -9.06 -9.62
N SER A 71 21.55 -10.25 -9.91
CA SER A 71 22.36 -11.43 -10.20
C SER A 71 21.93 -12.04 -11.52
N GLY A 72 22.76 -12.91 -12.12
CA GLY A 72 22.35 -13.70 -13.28
C GLY A 72 21.12 -14.60 -13.04
N THR A 73 20.69 -14.75 -11.79
CA THR A 73 19.51 -15.54 -11.38
C THR A 73 18.29 -14.70 -10.99
N GLY A 74 18.33 -13.38 -11.14
CA GLY A 74 17.21 -12.47 -10.82
C GLY A 74 17.61 -11.28 -9.95
N CYS A 75 16.61 -10.46 -9.60
CA CYS A 75 16.75 -9.27 -8.77
C CYS A 75 16.35 -9.55 -7.32
N ALA A 76 16.97 -8.89 -6.35
CA ALA A 76 16.60 -9.00 -4.94
C ALA A 76 16.53 -7.63 -4.26
N LEU A 77 15.50 -7.43 -3.45
CA LEU A 77 15.37 -6.31 -2.53
C LEU A 77 16.18 -6.60 -1.26
N VAL A 78 16.92 -5.59 -0.81
CA VAL A 78 17.71 -5.62 0.43
C VAL A 78 17.19 -4.52 1.36
N THR A 79 16.88 -4.90 2.60
CA THR A 79 16.39 -3.99 3.64
C THR A 79 17.11 -4.22 4.97
N SER A 80 16.97 -3.29 5.92
CA SER A 80 17.32 -3.58 7.32
C SER A 80 16.48 -4.74 7.85
N TYR A 81 17.09 -5.62 8.64
CA TYR A 81 16.35 -6.68 9.31
C TYR A 81 15.42 -6.10 10.39
N VAL A 82 14.19 -6.61 10.47
CA VAL A 82 13.21 -6.23 11.49
C VAL A 82 13.07 -7.36 12.50
N ASP A 83 13.47 -7.11 13.75
CA ASP A 83 13.24 -8.03 14.87
C ASP A 83 11.82 -7.83 15.42
N ALA A 84 10.86 -8.46 14.74
CA ALA A 84 9.44 -8.32 15.02
C ALA A 84 8.98 -9.27 16.13
N LYS A 85 8.27 -8.73 17.12
CA LYS A 85 7.50 -9.46 18.12
C LYS A 85 6.03 -9.45 17.70
N ARG A 86 5.39 -10.62 17.68
CA ARG A 86 3.93 -10.73 17.45
C ARG A 86 3.18 -10.34 18.73
N SER A 87 3.12 -9.05 19.01
CA SER A 87 2.34 -8.45 20.09
C SER A 87 1.43 -7.36 19.53
N HIS A 88 0.22 -7.26 20.08
CA HIS A 88 -0.77 -6.24 19.71
C HIS A 88 -0.90 -5.13 20.77
N THR A 89 0.03 -5.06 21.72
CA THR A 89 -0.01 -4.09 22.82
C THR A 89 0.08 -2.63 22.36
N ALA A 90 0.64 -2.37 21.19
CA ALA A 90 0.76 -1.04 20.60
C ALA A 90 -0.37 -0.70 19.60
N SER A 91 -1.55 -1.35 19.67
CA SER A 91 -2.62 -1.19 18.67
C SER A 91 -3.08 0.27 18.50
N ALA A 92 -3.32 1.01 19.58
CA ALA A 92 -3.70 2.43 19.50
C ALA A 92 -2.60 3.32 18.91
N GLU A 93 -1.35 3.04 19.26
CA GLU A 93 -0.19 3.75 18.74
C GLU A 93 -0.02 3.48 17.24
N PHE A 94 -0.23 2.24 16.81
CA PHE A 94 -0.23 1.86 15.40
C PHE A 94 -1.29 2.63 14.62
N GLY A 95 -2.52 2.70 15.13
CA GLY A 95 -3.58 3.48 14.50
C GLY A 95 -3.20 4.96 14.33
N ARG A 96 -2.63 5.56 15.38
CA ARG A 96 -2.15 6.95 15.36
C ARG A 96 -1.07 7.16 14.29
N GLN A 97 -0.02 6.34 14.30
CA GLN A 97 1.11 6.44 13.37
C GLN A 97 0.68 6.22 11.91
N LEU A 98 -0.23 5.27 11.65
CA LEU A 98 -0.75 5.06 10.30
C LEU A 98 -1.56 6.26 9.81
N ALA A 99 -2.40 6.84 10.66
CA ALA A 99 -3.13 8.05 10.30
C ALA A 99 -2.18 9.25 10.07
N GLU A 100 -1.05 9.32 10.78
CA GLU A 100 -0.02 10.33 10.54
C GLU A 100 0.66 10.13 9.19
N MET A 101 0.96 8.88 8.82
CA MET A 101 1.46 8.53 7.49
C MET A 101 0.47 8.96 6.40
N HIS A 102 -0.82 8.70 6.59
CA HIS A 102 -1.86 9.11 5.65
C HIS A 102 -2.04 10.62 5.56
N ARG A 103 -1.85 11.36 6.67
CA ARG A 103 -1.99 12.83 6.70
C ARG A 103 -0.77 13.56 6.14
N ASP A 104 0.42 12.96 6.17
CA ASP A 104 1.71 13.58 5.82
C ASP A 104 1.66 14.37 4.49
N ASN A 105 1.12 13.79 3.43
CA ASN A 105 1.06 14.48 2.14
C ASN A 105 0.10 15.68 2.14
N ALA A 106 -1.04 15.59 2.83
CA ALA A 106 -1.97 16.71 2.98
C ALA A 106 -1.32 17.86 3.75
N ASP A 107 -0.56 17.56 4.81
CA ASP A 107 0.19 18.56 5.58
C ASP A 107 1.28 19.24 4.72
N ARG A 108 1.98 18.47 3.87
CA ARG A 108 2.95 19.01 2.91
C ARG A 108 2.31 19.92 1.87
N LEU A 109 1.17 19.53 1.30
CA LEU A 109 0.42 20.35 0.36
C LEU A 109 -0.05 21.66 1.01
N ALA A 110 -0.63 21.59 2.20
CA ALA A 110 -1.08 22.76 2.94
C ALA A 110 0.08 23.72 3.26
N LYS A 111 1.24 23.17 3.65
CA LYS A 111 2.45 23.97 3.88
C LYS A 111 2.96 24.62 2.60
N ALA A 112 2.99 23.89 1.49
CA ALA A 112 3.40 24.44 0.19
C ALA A 112 2.47 25.56 -0.28
N GLU A 113 1.16 25.40 -0.11
CA GLU A 113 0.17 26.45 -0.40
C GLU A 113 0.33 27.69 0.50
N HIS A 114 0.71 27.49 1.77
CA HIS A 114 1.01 28.60 2.69
C HIS A 114 2.29 29.33 2.29
N ASP A 115 3.38 28.58 2.04
CA ASP A 115 4.68 29.15 1.69
C ASP A 115 4.65 29.87 0.33
N ALA A 116 3.88 29.38 -0.65
CA ALA A 116 3.70 30.04 -1.95
C ALA A 116 3.07 31.44 -1.86
N LYS A 117 2.40 31.77 -0.75
CA LYS A 117 1.82 33.10 -0.50
C LYS A 117 2.83 34.08 0.09
N ILE A 118 4.03 33.64 0.46
CA ILE A 118 5.08 34.45 1.10
C ILE A 118 6.12 34.84 0.04
N VAL A 119 6.22 36.13 -0.29
CA VAL A 119 7.23 36.65 -1.24
C VAL A 119 8.64 36.43 -0.68
N GLY A 120 9.52 35.78 -1.45
CA GLY A 120 10.96 35.65 -1.14
C GLY A 120 11.41 34.32 -0.55
N LYS A 121 10.52 33.35 -0.30
CA LYS A 121 10.92 31.96 -0.07
C LYS A 121 11.12 31.27 -1.43
N GLY A 122 12.37 31.00 -1.79
CA GLY A 122 12.72 30.22 -2.99
C GLY A 122 12.17 28.79 -2.94
N GLU A 123 12.26 28.08 -4.07
CA GLU A 123 11.72 26.74 -4.40
C GLU A 123 12.30 25.56 -3.56
N ASN A 124 12.48 25.72 -2.25
CA ASN A 124 13.03 24.68 -1.37
C ASN A 124 11.96 24.06 -0.46
N VAL A 125 10.74 23.90 -0.98
CA VAL A 125 9.64 23.24 -0.27
C VAL A 125 9.56 21.78 -0.75
N LEU A 126 9.59 20.84 0.19
CA LEU A 126 9.24 19.44 -0.08
C LEU A 126 7.85 19.43 -0.73
N ASN A 127 7.79 19.23 -2.04
CA ASN A 127 6.54 19.33 -2.79
C ASN A 127 5.63 18.16 -2.44
N GLY A 128 4.44 18.46 -1.90
CA GLY A 128 3.39 17.46 -1.78
C GLY A 128 2.92 16.96 -3.15
N VAL A 129 2.42 15.73 -3.21
CA VAL A 129 1.93 15.08 -4.42
C VAL A 129 0.46 15.42 -4.64
N LYS A 130 0.13 15.95 -5.82
CA LYS A 130 -1.22 16.46 -6.14
C LYS A 130 -2.12 15.44 -6.84
N SER A 131 -1.54 14.40 -7.42
CA SER A 131 -2.23 13.40 -8.24
C SER A 131 -2.19 12.02 -7.57
N PHE A 132 -3.13 11.15 -7.93
CA PHE A 132 -3.18 9.75 -7.51
C PHE A 132 -2.34 8.88 -8.44
N GLY A 133 -1.66 7.87 -7.90
CA GLY A 133 -0.71 7.04 -8.66
C GLY A 133 0.59 6.79 -7.91
N PHE A 134 1.62 6.37 -8.63
CA PHE A 134 2.93 6.11 -8.06
C PHE A 134 4.02 6.20 -9.11
N GLU A 135 5.26 6.47 -8.69
CA GLU A 135 6.39 6.65 -9.61
C GLU A 135 6.73 5.38 -10.42
N VAL A 136 6.40 4.22 -9.86
CA VAL A 136 6.66 2.90 -10.45
C VAL A 136 5.43 2.00 -10.32
N PRO A 137 5.26 1.01 -11.20
CA PRO A 137 4.31 -0.06 -10.97
C PRO A 137 4.65 -0.80 -9.66
N THR A 138 3.63 -1.03 -8.84
CA THR A 138 3.68 -1.89 -7.65
C THR A 138 2.91 -3.18 -7.91
N CYS A 139 2.97 -4.15 -7.00
CA CYS A 139 2.26 -5.41 -7.16
C CYS A 139 1.44 -5.70 -5.90
N CYS A 140 0.14 -6.00 -6.04
CA CYS A 140 -0.67 -6.51 -4.95
C CYS A 140 -0.68 -8.05 -5.07
N GLY A 141 0.07 -8.71 -4.18
CA GLY A 141 0.54 -10.07 -4.42
C GLY A 141 1.47 -10.11 -5.64
N ARG A 142 1.14 -10.93 -6.64
CA ARG A 142 1.91 -11.03 -7.91
C ARG A 142 1.32 -10.23 -9.08
N ILE A 143 0.16 -9.61 -8.91
CA ILE A 143 -0.50 -8.87 -9.99
C ILE A 143 0.03 -7.44 -9.97
N PRO A 144 0.67 -6.97 -11.06
CA PRO A 144 1.07 -5.58 -11.18
C PRO A 144 -0.15 -4.65 -11.17
N GLN A 145 -0.02 -3.55 -10.45
CA GLN A 145 -0.97 -2.45 -10.42
C GLN A 145 -0.52 -1.39 -11.42
N ASP A 146 -1.47 -0.90 -12.20
CA ASP A 146 -1.27 0.34 -12.95
C ASP A 146 -1.27 1.50 -11.95
N ASN A 147 -0.28 2.37 -12.07
CA ASN A 147 -0.03 3.49 -11.17
C ASN A 147 0.15 4.80 -11.95
N GLU A 148 -0.27 4.84 -13.22
CA GLU A 148 -0.25 6.06 -14.01
C GLU A 148 -0.97 7.21 -13.29
N TRP A 149 -0.29 8.36 -13.24
CA TRP A 149 -0.76 9.52 -12.51
C TRP A 149 -2.11 10.02 -13.04
N THR A 150 -3.06 10.23 -12.14
CA THR A 150 -4.41 10.72 -12.44
C THR A 150 -4.82 11.78 -11.42
N ASP A 151 -5.48 12.85 -11.86
CA ASP A 151 -5.87 13.95 -10.96
C ASP A 151 -7.21 13.71 -10.21
N ASP A 152 -7.92 12.65 -10.56
CA ASP A 152 -9.26 12.32 -10.05
C ASP A 152 -9.29 10.92 -9.42
N TRP A 153 -9.68 10.86 -8.15
CA TRP A 153 -9.72 9.61 -7.39
C TRP A 153 -10.72 8.59 -7.93
N PRO A 154 -12.00 8.94 -8.21
CA PRO A 154 -12.93 8.01 -8.85
C PRO A 154 -12.38 7.40 -10.14
N THR A 155 -11.78 8.22 -11.01
CA THR A 155 -11.17 7.75 -12.26
C THR A 155 -10.02 6.78 -12.01
N PHE A 156 -9.10 7.14 -11.10
CA PHE A 156 -7.97 6.29 -10.72
C PHE A 156 -8.45 4.93 -10.17
N PHE A 157 -9.36 4.96 -9.19
CA PHE A 157 -9.86 3.74 -8.56
C PHE A 157 -10.61 2.84 -9.55
N ILE A 158 -11.55 3.39 -10.32
CA ILE A 158 -12.35 2.60 -11.26
C ILE A 158 -11.45 1.94 -12.29
N ARG A 159 -10.61 2.72 -12.99
CA ARG A 159 -9.82 2.19 -14.11
C ARG A 159 -8.66 1.31 -13.67
N GLN A 160 -7.86 1.81 -12.71
CA GLN A 160 -6.56 1.21 -12.37
C GLN A 160 -6.64 0.25 -11.18
N ARG A 161 -7.77 0.19 -10.47
CA ARG A 161 -8.02 -0.81 -9.43
C ARG A 161 -9.17 -1.72 -9.84
N LEU A 162 -10.41 -1.23 -9.81
CA LEU A 162 -11.61 -2.06 -9.95
C LEU A 162 -11.68 -2.78 -11.32
N ASP A 163 -11.68 -2.05 -12.43
CA ASP A 163 -11.80 -2.59 -13.79
C ASP A 163 -10.61 -3.50 -14.16
N SER A 164 -9.42 -3.20 -13.63
CA SER A 164 -8.24 -4.07 -13.82
C SER A 164 -8.48 -5.48 -13.25
N GLN A 165 -9.12 -5.58 -12.08
CA GLN A 165 -9.45 -6.86 -11.45
C GLN A 165 -10.68 -7.53 -12.09
N LEU A 166 -11.74 -6.75 -12.34
CA LEU A 166 -12.95 -7.22 -13.01
C LEU A 166 -12.61 -7.77 -14.40
N GLY A 167 -11.91 -7.00 -15.24
CA GLY A 167 -11.55 -7.41 -16.59
C GLY A 167 -10.75 -8.72 -16.66
N ARG A 168 -9.95 -9.04 -15.63
CA ARG A 168 -9.26 -10.34 -15.51
C ARG A 168 -10.23 -11.50 -15.23
N LEU A 169 -11.22 -11.28 -14.37
CA LEU A 169 -12.23 -12.29 -14.02
C LEU A 169 -13.27 -12.47 -15.12
N MET A 170 -13.70 -11.37 -15.76
CA MET A 170 -14.63 -11.40 -16.89
C MET A 170 -14.05 -12.18 -18.08
N LYS A 171 -12.74 -12.05 -18.34
CA LYS A 171 -12.02 -12.89 -19.33
C LYS A 171 -12.03 -14.39 -18.99
N LYS A 172 -12.18 -14.75 -17.71
CA LYS A 172 -12.36 -16.14 -17.26
C LYS A 172 -13.81 -16.63 -17.36
N GLY A 173 -14.76 -15.74 -17.72
CA GLY A 173 -16.13 -16.10 -18.09
C GLY A 173 -17.15 -16.13 -16.95
N ASP A 174 -16.94 -15.38 -15.85
CA ASP A 174 -17.94 -15.31 -14.79
C ASP A 174 -19.19 -14.52 -15.23
N ARG A 175 -20.33 -15.23 -15.39
CA ARG A 175 -21.54 -14.66 -15.98
C ARG A 175 -22.20 -13.58 -15.13
N GLU A 176 -22.36 -13.85 -13.84
CA GLU A 176 -23.00 -12.92 -12.90
C GLU A 176 -22.15 -11.65 -12.74
N LEU A 177 -20.83 -11.78 -12.66
CA LEU A 177 -19.93 -10.64 -12.63
C LEU A 177 -20.06 -9.77 -13.89
N ASN A 178 -20.16 -10.40 -15.07
CA ASN A 178 -20.36 -9.68 -16.33
C ASN A 178 -21.70 -8.91 -16.34
N GLU A 179 -22.75 -9.50 -15.80
CA GLU A 179 -24.09 -8.90 -15.74
C GLU A 179 -24.14 -7.71 -14.76
N LEU A 180 -23.37 -7.76 -13.67
CA LEU A 180 -23.33 -6.70 -12.65
C LEU A 180 -22.33 -5.57 -12.94
N HIS A 181 -21.43 -5.75 -13.90
CA HIS A 181 -20.28 -4.85 -14.15
C HIS A 181 -20.68 -3.37 -14.32
N ASP A 182 -21.57 -3.08 -15.27
CA ASP A 182 -21.88 -1.69 -15.65
C ASP A 182 -22.58 -0.94 -14.49
N GLU A 183 -23.51 -1.62 -13.81
CA GLU A 183 -24.20 -1.07 -12.66
C GLU A 183 -23.24 -0.81 -11.49
N LEU A 184 -22.31 -1.74 -11.24
CA LEU A 184 -21.29 -1.61 -10.21
C LEU A 184 -20.36 -0.42 -10.49
N VAL A 185 -19.89 -0.26 -11.73
CA VAL A 185 -19.01 0.86 -12.11
C VAL A 185 -19.75 2.20 -11.95
N GLU A 186 -21.00 2.29 -12.39
CA GLU A 186 -21.82 3.50 -12.20
C GLU A 186 -22.03 3.82 -10.71
N LYS A 187 -22.35 2.81 -9.90
CA LYS A 187 -22.52 2.95 -8.46
C LYS A 187 -21.24 3.40 -7.76
N THR A 188 -20.11 2.79 -8.13
CA THR A 188 -18.78 3.14 -7.63
C THR A 188 -18.48 4.61 -7.92
N ALA A 189 -18.72 5.08 -9.15
CA ALA A 189 -18.50 6.48 -9.53
C ALA A 189 -19.33 7.45 -8.67
N LYS A 190 -20.60 7.11 -8.38
CA LYS A 190 -21.48 7.93 -7.53
C LYS A 190 -20.99 7.99 -6.08
N LEU A 191 -20.64 6.83 -5.49
CA LEU A 191 -20.19 6.74 -4.10
C LEU A 191 -18.84 7.42 -3.87
N LEU A 192 -17.91 7.37 -4.84
CA LEU A 192 -16.62 8.04 -4.71
C LEU A 192 -16.73 9.55 -4.95
N LYS A 193 -17.62 10.01 -5.83
CA LYS A 193 -17.86 11.45 -6.07
C LYS A 193 -18.50 12.17 -4.88
N SER A 194 -19.13 11.46 -3.96
CA SER A 194 -19.71 12.11 -2.76
C SER A 194 -18.65 12.58 -1.77
N ARG A 195 -17.40 12.11 -1.90
CA ARG A 195 -16.28 12.53 -1.07
C ARG A 195 -15.54 13.68 -1.75
N GLU A 196 -15.69 14.87 -1.21
CA GLU A 196 -15.04 16.07 -1.73
C GLU A 196 -13.59 16.19 -1.25
N ASN A 197 -12.75 16.84 -2.05
CA ASN A 197 -11.40 17.28 -1.67
C ASN A 197 -10.44 16.17 -1.21
N VAL A 198 -10.60 14.94 -1.72
CA VAL A 198 -9.66 13.84 -1.46
C VAL A 198 -8.25 14.29 -1.81
N LYS A 199 -7.35 14.27 -0.83
CA LYS A 199 -5.92 14.51 -1.03
C LYS A 199 -5.23 13.14 -1.16
N PRO A 200 -4.35 12.94 -2.16
CA PRO A 200 -3.62 11.69 -2.28
C PRO A 200 -2.77 11.47 -1.02
N ALA A 201 -2.82 10.27 -0.46
CA ALA A 201 -2.05 9.85 0.70
C ALA A 201 -1.21 8.64 0.33
N VAL A 202 0.02 8.56 0.85
CA VAL A 202 0.79 7.32 0.73
C VAL A 202 0.04 6.25 1.52
N VAL A 203 -0.48 5.26 0.82
CA VAL A 203 -1.06 4.05 1.40
C VAL A 203 -0.01 2.94 1.39
N HIS A 204 -0.06 2.02 2.35
CA HIS A 204 0.66 0.76 2.29
C HIS A 204 0.14 -0.13 1.15
N GLY A 205 -1.17 -0.17 0.92
CA GLY A 205 -1.84 -0.82 -0.22
C GLY A 205 -2.04 -2.34 -0.12
N ASP A 206 -1.58 -2.95 0.97
CA ASP A 206 -1.75 -4.37 1.31
C ASP A 206 -1.69 -4.60 2.84
N LEU A 207 -2.18 -3.67 3.66
CA LEU A 207 -2.00 -3.72 5.12
C LEU A 207 -3.02 -4.61 5.83
N TRP A 208 -2.81 -5.92 5.78
CA TRP A 208 -3.54 -6.90 6.59
C TRP A 208 -2.76 -7.31 7.85
N SER A 209 -3.36 -8.13 8.72
CA SER A 209 -2.76 -8.58 9.99
C SER A 209 -1.41 -9.31 9.85
N GLY A 210 -1.06 -9.79 8.66
CA GLY A 210 0.25 -10.39 8.38
C GLY A 210 1.36 -9.38 8.08
N ASN A 211 1.01 -8.16 7.65
CA ASN A 211 1.93 -7.15 7.12
C ASN A 211 2.27 -6.05 8.13
N TRP A 212 2.01 -6.30 9.42
CA TRP A 212 2.48 -5.45 10.50
C TRP A 212 2.84 -6.27 11.74
N ALA A 213 3.74 -5.71 12.54
CA ALA A 213 4.13 -6.26 13.83
C ALA A 213 4.56 -5.15 14.80
N GLN A 214 5.10 -5.53 15.95
CA GLN A 214 5.65 -4.62 16.93
C GLN A 214 7.14 -4.93 17.16
N THR A 215 7.96 -3.89 17.21
CA THR A 215 9.37 -3.95 17.67
C THR A 215 9.47 -3.25 19.01
N ASP A 216 10.67 -3.25 19.62
CA ASP A 216 10.93 -2.44 20.81
C ASP A 216 10.84 -0.93 20.55
N ALA A 217 10.97 -0.50 19.29
CA ALA A 217 10.78 0.88 18.87
C ALA A 217 9.31 1.25 18.60
N GLY A 218 8.40 0.26 18.54
CA GLY A 218 6.98 0.48 18.25
C GLY A 218 6.46 -0.30 17.04
N PRO A 219 5.29 0.09 16.51
CA PRO A 219 4.68 -0.53 15.33
C PRO A 219 5.61 -0.50 14.11
N VAL A 220 5.60 -1.58 13.35
CA VAL A 220 6.34 -1.70 12.08
C VAL A 220 5.44 -2.33 11.02
N ILE A 221 5.45 -1.77 9.81
CA ILE A 221 4.75 -2.30 8.63
C ILE A 221 5.76 -2.75 7.57
N TYR A 222 5.40 -3.77 6.79
CA TYR A 222 6.29 -4.39 5.80
C TYR A 222 5.49 -5.10 4.71
N ASP A 223 6.16 -5.45 3.61
CA ASP A 223 5.57 -5.97 2.38
C ASP A 223 4.54 -5.02 1.71
N PRO A 224 4.87 -3.73 1.51
CA PRO A 224 3.94 -2.76 0.93
C PRO A 224 3.73 -2.91 -0.58
N SER A 225 2.58 -2.40 -1.01
CA SER A 225 2.08 -2.26 -2.38
C SER A 225 1.60 -0.82 -2.61
N SER A 226 2.48 0.14 -2.36
CA SER A 226 2.07 1.53 -2.13
C SER A 226 1.60 2.27 -3.37
N SER A 227 0.73 3.25 -3.14
CA SER A 227 0.41 4.29 -4.10
C SER A 227 0.00 5.56 -3.35
N TYR A 228 -0.09 6.68 -4.06
CA TYR A 228 -0.85 7.84 -3.58
C TYR A 228 -2.33 7.62 -3.91
N SER A 229 -3.13 7.33 -2.89
CA SER A 229 -4.54 6.95 -2.98
C SER A 229 -5.38 7.72 -1.96
N ASP A 230 -6.71 7.57 -2.00
CA ASP A 230 -7.53 7.95 -0.84
C ASP A 230 -7.10 7.14 0.40
N PRO A 231 -6.85 7.76 1.57
CA PRO A 231 -6.48 7.03 2.77
C PRO A 231 -7.55 6.00 3.24
N GLU A 232 -8.80 6.12 2.79
CA GLU A 232 -9.82 5.10 3.03
C GLU A 232 -9.58 3.80 2.26
N PHE A 233 -8.84 3.86 1.15
CA PHE A 233 -8.52 2.68 0.34
C PHE A 233 -7.83 1.58 1.15
N GLU A 234 -6.88 1.94 2.01
CA GLU A 234 -6.16 1.00 2.88
C GLU A 234 -7.10 0.17 3.77
N GLN A 235 -8.23 0.75 4.14
CA GLN A 235 -9.14 0.17 5.13
C GLN A 235 -9.91 -1.02 4.56
N GLY A 236 -9.99 -1.14 3.22
CA GLY A 236 -10.63 -2.27 2.55
C GLY A 236 -9.98 -3.60 2.92
N ILE A 237 -8.65 -3.72 2.81
CA ILE A 237 -7.97 -4.97 3.15
C ILE A 237 -7.93 -5.25 4.66
N MET A 238 -7.97 -4.19 5.48
CA MET A 238 -7.99 -4.32 6.95
C MET A 238 -9.21 -5.09 7.46
N ASN A 239 -10.32 -5.07 6.73
CA ASN A 239 -11.53 -5.79 7.09
C ASN A 239 -11.47 -7.30 6.83
N MET A 240 -10.59 -7.77 5.93
CA MET A 240 -10.64 -9.15 5.43
C MET A 240 -10.03 -10.18 6.39
N PHE A 241 -9.00 -9.82 7.16
CA PHE A 241 -8.18 -10.79 7.92
C PHE A 241 -7.97 -10.43 9.39
N GLY A 242 -8.83 -9.54 9.92
CA GLY A 242 -8.75 -9.06 11.30
C GLY A 242 -7.47 -8.29 11.60
N GLY A 243 -7.16 -8.12 12.90
CA GLY A 243 -5.95 -7.43 13.37
C GLY A 243 -6.13 -5.93 13.68
N PHE A 244 -7.27 -5.33 13.34
CA PHE A 244 -7.53 -3.89 13.50
C PHE A 244 -8.73 -3.67 14.43
N GLY A 245 -8.47 -3.74 15.74
CA GLY A 245 -9.49 -3.63 16.79
C GLY A 245 -9.87 -2.19 17.16
N ARG A 246 -10.70 -2.06 18.21
CA ARG A 246 -11.18 -0.77 18.72
C ARG A 246 -10.04 0.21 19.06
N ASP A 247 -8.98 -0.29 19.67
CA ASP A 247 -7.85 0.54 20.11
C ASP A 247 -7.13 1.18 18.91
N PHE A 248 -6.88 0.38 17.86
CA PHE A 248 -6.35 0.88 16.58
C PHE A 248 -7.20 2.01 16.02
N TRP A 249 -8.51 1.78 15.84
CA TRP A 249 -9.38 2.80 15.26
C TRP A 249 -9.53 4.03 16.15
N THR A 250 -9.48 3.87 17.47
CA THR A 250 -9.44 4.98 18.43
C THR A 250 -8.17 5.84 18.24
N GLY A 251 -7.02 5.20 17.99
CA GLY A 251 -5.77 5.90 17.67
C GLY A 251 -5.82 6.62 16.33
N TYR A 252 -6.32 5.93 15.29
CA TYR A 252 -6.43 6.46 13.94
C TYR A 252 -7.32 7.70 13.86
N GLN A 253 -8.53 7.62 14.43
CA GLN A 253 -9.52 8.71 14.37
C GLN A 253 -9.11 9.98 15.12
N LYS A 254 -8.19 9.88 16.09
CA LYS A 254 -7.63 11.06 16.77
C LYS A 254 -6.83 11.95 15.83
N VAL A 255 -6.28 11.38 14.77
CA VAL A 255 -5.40 12.05 13.81
C VAL A 255 -6.14 12.35 12.51
N LEU A 256 -6.89 11.37 12.00
CA LEU A 256 -7.65 11.47 10.75
C LEU A 256 -9.10 11.04 11.01
N PRO A 257 -9.98 11.98 11.34
CA PRO A 257 -11.39 11.70 11.63
C PRO A 257 -12.13 11.12 10.42
N PHE A 258 -13.15 10.32 10.69
CA PHE A 258 -14.03 9.77 9.65
C PHE A 258 -15.10 10.78 9.26
N ASP A 259 -15.44 10.78 7.97
CA ASP A 259 -16.56 11.53 7.43
C ASP A 259 -17.78 10.61 7.21
N ALA A 260 -18.87 11.21 6.71
CA ALA A 260 -20.07 10.48 6.36
C ALA A 260 -19.83 9.54 5.17
N ASP A 261 -20.60 8.45 5.13
CA ASP A 261 -20.57 7.43 4.08
C ASP A 261 -19.22 6.71 3.89
N ARG A 262 -18.23 6.92 4.77
CA ARG A 262 -16.96 6.15 4.81
C ARG A 262 -17.22 4.66 4.65
N ASP A 263 -18.09 4.09 5.49
CA ASP A 263 -18.29 2.65 5.53
C ASP A 263 -18.78 2.12 4.17
N LYS A 264 -19.61 2.88 3.45
CA LYS A 264 -20.05 2.53 2.09
C LYS A 264 -18.91 2.56 1.07
N ARG A 265 -17.99 3.52 1.18
CA ARG A 265 -16.81 3.59 0.30
C ARG A 265 -15.79 2.50 0.63
N VAL A 266 -15.62 2.17 1.90
CA VAL A 266 -14.75 1.07 2.34
C VAL A 266 -15.21 -0.28 1.76
N LEU A 267 -16.51 -0.51 1.57
CA LEU A 267 -17.00 -1.70 0.85
C LEU A 267 -16.43 -1.80 -0.57
N LEU A 268 -16.29 -0.68 -1.30
CA LEU A 268 -15.68 -0.67 -2.65
C LEU A 268 -14.21 -1.11 -2.59
N TYR A 269 -13.49 -0.64 -1.58
CA TYR A 269 -12.07 -0.96 -1.40
C TYR A 269 -11.87 -2.40 -0.95
N GLU A 270 -12.73 -2.91 -0.07
CA GLU A 270 -12.77 -4.32 0.31
C GLU A 270 -13.09 -5.22 -0.89
N LEU A 271 -14.01 -4.80 -1.76
CA LEU A 271 -14.31 -5.50 -3.01
C LEU A 271 -13.05 -5.60 -3.90
N TYR A 272 -12.28 -4.51 -4.07
CA TYR A 272 -11.04 -4.57 -4.84
C TYR A 272 -10.10 -5.69 -4.34
N HIS A 273 -9.91 -5.80 -3.02
CA HIS A 273 -9.04 -6.84 -2.45
C HIS A 273 -9.65 -8.24 -2.55
N ASN A 274 -10.96 -8.39 -2.42
CA ASN A 274 -11.67 -9.65 -2.66
C ASN A 274 -11.51 -10.13 -4.13
N LEU A 275 -11.67 -9.23 -5.10
CA LEU A 275 -11.47 -9.54 -6.52
C LEU A 275 -10.00 -9.89 -6.82
N ASN A 276 -9.05 -9.19 -6.19
CA ASN A 276 -7.63 -9.52 -6.29
C ASN A 276 -7.35 -10.93 -5.72
N HIS A 277 -7.93 -11.28 -4.58
CA HIS A 277 -7.82 -12.61 -3.99
C HIS A 277 -8.48 -13.68 -4.87
N TRP A 278 -9.62 -13.40 -5.48
CA TRP A 278 -10.25 -14.31 -6.45
C TRP A 278 -9.32 -14.53 -7.65
N ASN A 279 -8.68 -13.47 -8.15
CA ASN A 279 -7.73 -13.60 -9.25
C ASN A 279 -6.49 -14.44 -8.91
N HIS A 280 -5.98 -14.35 -7.68
CA HIS A 280 -4.79 -15.08 -7.21
C HIS A 280 -5.07 -16.52 -6.74
N PHE A 281 -6.11 -16.68 -5.92
CA PHE A 281 -6.34 -17.91 -5.14
C PHE A 281 -7.56 -18.70 -5.61
N GLY A 282 -8.32 -18.15 -6.56
CA GLY A 282 -9.40 -18.85 -7.23
C GLY A 282 -10.78 -18.68 -6.60
N PRO A 283 -11.75 -19.53 -6.97
CA PRO A 283 -13.17 -19.27 -6.82
C PRO A 283 -13.69 -19.27 -5.38
N SER A 284 -12.88 -19.61 -4.37
CA SER A 284 -13.26 -19.50 -2.97
C SER A 284 -13.62 -18.08 -2.55
N TYR A 285 -13.09 -17.07 -3.25
CA TYR A 285 -13.38 -15.64 -3.03
C TYR A 285 -14.51 -15.12 -3.93
N ARG A 286 -15.11 -15.97 -4.77
CA ARG A 286 -16.22 -15.55 -5.65
C ARG A 286 -17.42 -15.09 -4.84
N SER A 287 -17.89 -15.93 -3.92
CA SER A 287 -19.12 -15.65 -3.16
C SER A 287 -19.00 -14.33 -2.42
N SER A 288 -17.92 -14.13 -1.65
CA SER A 288 -17.69 -12.88 -0.92
C SER A 288 -17.61 -11.66 -1.83
N SER A 289 -16.98 -11.79 -3.01
CA SER A 289 -16.94 -10.70 -4.01
C SER A 289 -18.33 -10.34 -4.53
N ILE A 290 -19.14 -11.34 -4.89
CA ILE A 290 -20.50 -11.13 -5.40
C ILE A 290 -21.42 -10.57 -4.31
N ASP A 291 -21.33 -11.07 -3.09
CA ASP A 291 -22.10 -10.58 -1.95
C ASP A 291 -21.80 -9.10 -1.67
N LEU A 292 -20.51 -8.72 -1.70
CA LEU A 292 -20.08 -7.31 -1.58
C LEU A 292 -20.63 -6.45 -2.72
N ILE A 293 -20.62 -6.93 -3.97
CA ILE A 293 -21.22 -6.20 -5.09
C ILE A 293 -22.70 -5.92 -4.83
N HIS A 294 -23.47 -6.93 -4.42
CA HIS A 294 -24.89 -6.76 -4.10
C HIS A 294 -25.12 -5.81 -2.91
N GLU A 295 -24.22 -5.78 -1.94
CA GLU A 295 -24.28 -4.81 -0.83
C GLU A 295 -23.99 -3.38 -1.30
N ILE A 296 -22.96 -3.19 -2.12
CA ILE A 296 -22.59 -1.91 -2.73
C ILE A 296 -23.75 -1.35 -3.56
N LEU A 297 -24.42 -2.19 -4.36
CA LEU A 297 -25.53 -1.76 -5.22
C LEU A 297 -26.73 -1.23 -4.41
N LYS A 298 -26.92 -1.71 -3.17
CA LYS A 298 -27.98 -1.27 -2.25
C LYS A 298 -27.70 0.04 -1.51
N CYS A 299 -26.47 0.55 -1.55
CA CYS A 299 -26.01 1.70 -0.74
C CYS A 299 -26.64 3.06 -1.10
#